data_AF-A0A3M7RJY0-F1
#
_entry.id   AF-A0A3M7RJY0-F1
#
_cell.length_a   1.000
_cell.length_b   1.000
_cell.length_c   1.000
_cell.angle_alpha   90.00
_cell.angle_beta   90.00
_cell.angle_gamma   90.00
#
_symmetry.space_group_name_H-M   'P 1'
#
loop_
_entity.id
_entity.type
_entity.pdbx_description
1 polymer ?
#
loop_
_entity_poly.entity_id
_entity_poly.type
_entity_poly.pdbx_seq_one_letter_code
_entity_poly.pdbx_strand_id
1 'polypeptide(L)'
;MTSKVLKKYNETFNYLLMIRRVQIELNQCFKFQMRLGNKPNSINPKIWITRNHMSFLIDNLQFYLQADVLETQFEELGNKIKSSKDFEQIRYAHDTFLTKIQAQSFILNNLVSSCLNDIMESCLNFCSILTGVEDKLINKEFPNEKIESIIKVFQLQSGTLYQTFRSLEKRQFGSHLEQLLTRINFNNYMAEHNGLL
;
A
#
# COMPACT_ATOMS: atom_id res chain seq x y z
N MET A 1 -15.72 26.21 1.26
CA MET A 1 -15.69 24.78 0.89
C MET A 1 -16.93 24.09 1.44
N THR A 2 -17.65 23.30 0.63
CA THR A 2 -18.88 22.60 1.05
C THR A 2 -18.58 21.35 1.88
N SER A 3 -19.49 20.97 2.78
CA SER A 3 -19.37 19.76 3.63
C SER A 3 -19.02 18.47 2.85
N LYS A 4 -19.54 18.32 1.62
CA LYS A 4 -19.23 17.19 0.73
C LYS A 4 -17.76 17.13 0.30
N VAL A 5 -17.14 18.28 0.05
CA VAL A 5 -15.73 18.38 -0.37
C VAL A 5 -14.81 17.99 0.77
N LEU A 6 -15.13 18.44 2.00
CA LEU A 6 -14.37 18.08 3.19
C LEU A 6 -14.43 16.57 3.48
N LYS A 7 -15.58 15.93 3.21
CA LYS A 7 -15.71 14.48 3.34
C LYS A 7 -14.77 13.72 2.39
N LYS A 8 -14.72 14.11 1.10
CA LYS A 8 -13.79 13.52 0.11
C LYS A 8 -12.32 13.66 0.54
N TYR A 9 -11.96 14.82 1.09
CA TYR A 9 -10.63 15.04 1.66
C TYR A 9 -10.35 14.11 2.84
N ASN A 10 -11.26 14.01 3.81
CA ASN A 10 -11.09 13.12 4.96
C ASN A 10 -10.93 11.65 4.54
N GLU A 11 -11.73 11.17 3.58
CA GLU A 11 -11.62 9.80 3.07
C GLU A 11 -10.22 9.56 2.47
N THR A 12 -9.76 10.48 1.61
CA THR A 12 -8.43 10.40 0.99
C THR A 12 -7.31 10.49 2.02
N PHE A 13 -7.43 11.42 2.97
CA PHE A 13 -6.43 11.66 4.00
C PHE A 13 -6.30 10.47 4.95
N ASN A 14 -7.42 9.91 5.42
CA ASN A 14 -7.43 8.72 6.26
C ASN A 14 -6.79 7.52 5.56
N TYR A 15 -7.05 7.36 4.26
CA TYR A 15 -6.43 6.30 3.46
C TYR A 15 -4.90 6.47 3.36
N LEU A 16 -4.43 7.67 3.03
CA LEU A 16 -2.99 7.97 2.98
C LEU A 16 -2.31 7.82 4.34
N LEU A 17 -2.98 8.23 5.42
CA LEU A 17 -2.50 8.06 6.79
C LEU A 17 -2.38 6.59 7.16
N MET A 18 -3.34 5.75 6.76
CA MET A 18 -3.29 4.31 7.03
C MET A 18 -2.05 3.68 6.37
N ILE A 19 -1.80 3.98 5.11
CA ILE A 19 -0.61 3.50 4.38
C ILE A 19 0.67 3.94 5.09
N ARG A 20 0.75 5.22 5.49
CA ARG A 20 1.91 5.76 6.20
C ARG A 20 2.10 5.09 7.57
N ARG A 21 1.00 4.80 8.29
CA ARG A 21 1.04 4.09 9.57
C ARG A 21 1.61 2.68 9.38
N VAL A 22 1.10 1.92 8.43
CA VAL A 22 1.57 0.55 8.13
C VAL A 22 3.07 0.55 7.80
N GLN A 23 3.53 1.50 6.98
CA GLN A 23 4.94 1.65 6.65
C GLN A 23 5.81 1.92 7.89
N ILE A 24 5.35 2.81 8.79
CA ILE A 24 6.07 3.11 10.03
C ILE A 24 6.15 1.87 10.91
N GLU A 25 5.05 1.14 11.10
CA GLU A 25 5.00 -0.10 11.89
C GLU A 25 5.93 -1.18 11.32
N LEU A 26 5.93 -1.40 10.00
CA LEU A 26 6.84 -2.34 9.34
C LEU A 26 8.32 -1.98 9.53
N ASN A 27 8.63 -0.68 9.52
CA ASN A 27 9.99 -0.17 9.78
C ASN A 27 10.38 -0.27 11.25
N GLN A 28 9.46 -0.06 12.18
CA GLN A 28 9.71 -0.24 13.61
C GLN A 28 9.93 -1.71 13.94
N CYS A 29 9.09 -2.60 13.38
CA CYS A 29 9.25 -4.04 13.47
C CYS A 29 10.64 -4.48 12.98
N PHE A 30 11.17 -3.87 11.91
CA PHE A 30 12.55 -4.13 11.45
C PHE A 30 13.60 -3.80 12.49
N LYS A 31 13.52 -2.58 13.03
CA LYS A 31 14.51 -2.06 13.96
C LYS A 31 14.50 -2.91 15.22
N PHE A 32 13.32 -3.35 15.64
CA PHE A 32 13.14 -4.29 16.74
C PHE A 32 13.79 -5.64 16.44
N GLN A 33 13.49 -6.26 15.30
CA GLN A 33 14.14 -7.52 14.87
C GLN A 33 15.66 -7.40 14.76
N MET A 34 16.18 -6.30 14.24
CA MET A 34 17.62 -6.04 14.11
C MET A 34 18.31 -5.85 15.47
N ARG A 35 17.64 -5.21 16.44
CA ARG A 35 18.14 -5.11 17.83
C ARG A 35 18.23 -6.47 18.52
N LEU A 36 17.25 -7.35 18.27
CA LEU A 36 17.26 -8.73 18.76
C LEU A 36 18.23 -9.63 17.98
N GLY A 37 18.51 -9.27 16.73
CA GLY A 37 19.23 -10.03 15.70
C GLY A 37 20.76 -9.92 15.70
N ASN A 38 21.41 -9.44 16.77
CA ASN A 38 22.88 -9.56 16.93
C ASN A 38 23.38 -11.03 17.04
N LYS A 39 22.49 -12.02 16.81
CA LYS A 39 22.84 -13.43 16.61
C LYS A 39 22.34 -13.89 15.23
N PRO A 40 23.23 -14.26 14.30
CA PRO A 40 22.90 -14.45 12.86
C PRO A 40 21.97 -15.64 12.53
N ASN A 41 21.48 -16.41 13.50
CA ASN A 41 20.70 -17.65 13.28
C ASN A 41 19.30 -17.66 13.94
N SER A 42 18.80 -16.55 14.49
CA SER A 42 17.57 -16.56 15.32
C SER A 42 16.27 -16.21 14.58
N ILE A 43 16.32 -15.55 13.41
CA ILE A 43 15.12 -15.12 12.70
C ILE A 43 14.79 -16.11 11.60
N ASN A 44 13.57 -16.67 11.64
CA ASN A 44 13.09 -17.58 10.60
C ASN A 44 13.14 -16.87 9.22
N PRO A 45 13.87 -17.42 8.22
CA PRO A 45 14.01 -16.81 6.90
C PRO A 45 12.66 -16.46 6.26
N LYS A 46 11.63 -17.29 6.46
CA LYS A 46 10.28 -17.03 5.93
C LYS A 46 9.68 -15.73 6.48
N ILE A 47 9.84 -15.46 7.77
CA ILE A 47 9.33 -14.24 8.42
C ILE A 47 10.06 -13.01 7.87
N TRP A 48 11.40 -13.12 7.74
CA TRP A 48 12.22 -12.03 7.21
C TRP A 48 11.85 -11.71 5.76
N ILE A 49 11.71 -12.74 4.92
CA ILE A 49 11.26 -12.61 3.53
C ILE A 49 9.88 -11.95 3.50
N THR A 50 8.85 -12.52 4.15
CA THR A 50 7.49 -11.94 4.14
C THR A 50 7.48 -10.47 4.58
N ARG A 51 8.25 -10.10 5.60
CA ARG A 51 8.33 -8.70 6.03
C ARG A 51 8.85 -7.79 4.93
N ASN A 52 9.91 -8.21 4.23
CA ASN A 52 10.44 -7.47 3.10
C ASN A 52 9.39 -7.37 1.97
N HIS A 53 8.59 -8.42 1.74
CA HIS A 53 7.45 -8.41 0.82
C HIS A 53 6.39 -7.38 1.19
N MET A 54 5.97 -7.37 2.45
CA MET A 54 5.03 -6.38 2.96
C MET A 54 5.57 -4.95 2.81
N SER A 55 6.83 -4.73 3.18
CA SER A 55 7.46 -3.41 3.12
C SER A 55 7.58 -2.92 1.67
N PHE A 56 8.05 -3.79 0.78
CA PHE A 56 8.21 -3.49 -0.64
C PHE A 56 6.89 -3.06 -1.28
N LEU A 57 5.81 -3.82 -1.05
CA LEU A 57 4.50 -3.51 -1.62
C LEU A 57 3.97 -2.16 -1.12
N ILE A 58 4.07 -1.91 0.19
CA ILE A 58 3.59 -0.67 0.81
C ILE A 58 4.42 0.54 0.35
N ASP A 59 5.73 0.40 0.22
CA ASP A 59 6.61 1.48 -0.26
C ASP A 59 6.31 1.84 -1.71
N ASN A 60 6.09 0.85 -2.58
CA ASN A 60 5.71 1.12 -3.98
C ASN A 60 4.33 1.74 -4.10
N LEU A 61 3.37 1.28 -3.31
CA LEU A 61 2.04 1.88 -3.27
C LEU A 61 2.12 3.34 -2.81
N GLN A 62 2.89 3.61 -1.75
CA GLN A 62 3.08 4.97 -1.26
C GLN A 62 3.74 5.86 -2.33
N PHE A 63 4.79 5.36 -2.99
CA PHE A 63 5.48 6.10 -4.04
C PHE A 63 4.53 6.45 -5.19
N TYR A 64 3.76 5.49 -5.70
CA TYR A 64 2.77 5.73 -6.75
C TYR A 64 1.74 6.78 -6.32
N LEU A 65 1.18 6.68 -5.11
CA LEU A 65 0.21 7.64 -4.63
C LEU A 65 0.79 9.05 -4.51
N GLN A 66 2.05 9.18 -4.09
CA GLN A 66 2.69 10.48 -3.93
C GLN A 66 3.12 11.08 -5.27
N ALA A 67 4.01 10.39 -6.00
CA ALA A 67 4.65 10.92 -7.19
C ALA A 67 3.72 10.87 -8.42
N ASP A 68 3.02 9.76 -8.62
CA ASP A 68 2.27 9.54 -9.87
C ASP A 68 0.83 10.07 -9.78
N VAL A 69 0.25 10.14 -8.58
CA VAL A 69 -1.13 10.62 -8.35
C VAL A 69 -1.16 12.03 -7.74
N LEU A 70 -0.64 12.22 -6.52
CA LEU A 70 -0.83 13.49 -5.81
C LEU A 70 -0.09 14.65 -6.47
N GLU A 71 1.19 14.47 -6.82
CA GLU A 71 1.99 15.52 -7.45
C GLU A 71 1.45 15.90 -8.83
N THR A 72 1.13 14.92 -9.67
CA THR A 72 0.61 15.17 -11.03
C THR A 72 -0.75 15.90 -11.00
N GLN A 73 -1.67 15.46 -10.13
CA GLN A 73 -2.99 16.09 -10.01
C GLN A 73 -2.88 17.49 -9.39
N PHE A 74 -1.96 17.69 -8.44
CA PHE A 74 -1.75 18.99 -7.82
C PHE A 74 -1.15 20.00 -8.80
N GLU A 75 -0.21 19.58 -9.64
CA GLU A 75 0.35 20.41 -10.70
C GLU A 75 -0.73 20.79 -11.73
N GLU A 76 -1.57 19.84 -12.16
CA GLU A 76 -2.68 20.11 -13.08
C GLU A 76 -3.66 21.15 -12.50
N LEU A 77 -4.01 21.03 -11.22
CA LEU A 77 -4.86 21.99 -10.52
C LEU A 77 -4.17 23.36 -10.41
N GLY A 78 -2.89 23.40 -10.04
CA GLY A 78 -2.11 24.63 -9.92
C GLY A 78 -2.03 25.40 -11.24
N ASN A 79 -1.84 24.69 -12.36
CA ASN A 79 -1.81 25.30 -13.69
C ASN A 79 -3.19 25.86 -14.08
N LYS A 80 -4.28 25.13 -13.81
CA LYS A 80 -5.65 25.61 -14.05
C LYS A 80 -6.00 26.85 -13.23
N ILE A 81 -5.59 26.90 -11.95
CA ILE A 81 -5.81 28.06 -11.09
C ILE A 81 -5.04 29.29 -11.62
N LYS A 82 -3.82 29.10 -12.12
CA LYS A 82 -3.01 30.20 -12.68
C LYS A 82 -3.56 30.72 -14.01
N SER A 83 -4.15 29.85 -14.84
CA SER A 83 -4.66 30.22 -16.16
C SER A 83 -6.09 30.79 -16.14
N SER A 84 -6.90 30.44 -15.14
CA SER A 84 -8.30 30.84 -15.07
C SER A 84 -8.52 32.06 -14.18
N LYS A 85 -9.31 33.02 -14.66
CA LYS A 85 -9.79 34.18 -13.88
C LYS A 85 -11.24 34.02 -13.39
N ASP A 86 -11.88 32.91 -13.75
CA ASP A 86 -13.26 32.58 -13.40
C ASP A 86 -13.30 31.65 -12.18
N PHE A 87 -14.01 32.08 -11.15
CA PHE A 87 -14.19 31.33 -9.91
C PHE A 87 -14.89 29.99 -10.12
N GLU A 88 -15.90 29.92 -11.00
CA GLU A 88 -16.64 28.66 -11.23
C GLU A 88 -15.76 27.63 -11.96
N GLN A 89 -14.87 28.07 -12.86
CA GLN A 89 -13.88 27.19 -13.48
C GLN A 89 -12.88 26.64 -12.45
N ILE A 90 -12.41 27.48 -11.53
CA ILE A 90 -11.52 27.04 -10.44
C ILE A 90 -12.23 26.03 -9.54
N ARG A 91 -13.49 26.29 -9.19
CA ARG A 91 -14.30 25.40 -8.37
C ARG A 91 -14.53 24.04 -9.04
N TYR A 92 -14.82 24.04 -10.34
CA TYR A 92 -14.97 22.82 -11.13
C TYR A 92 -13.65 22.04 -11.25
N ALA A 93 -12.53 22.74 -11.48
CA ALA A 93 -11.21 22.13 -11.52
C ALA A 93 -10.86 21.46 -10.19
N HIS A 94 -11.18 22.08 -9.06
CA HIS A 94 -10.96 21.53 -7.74
C HIS A 94 -11.82 20.27 -7.46
N ASP A 95 -13.09 20.25 -7.84
CA ASP A 95 -13.92 19.04 -7.67
C ASP A 95 -13.48 17.89 -8.58
N THR A 96 -13.00 18.24 -9.79
CA THR A 96 -12.38 17.28 -10.72
C THR A 96 -11.09 16.70 -10.13
N PHE A 97 -10.22 17.54 -9.56
CA PHE A 97 -8.99 17.14 -8.88
C PHE A 97 -9.25 16.10 -7.79
N LEU A 98 -10.20 16.37 -6.89
CA LEU A 98 -10.57 15.43 -5.83
C LEU A 98 -11.10 14.11 -6.37
N THR A 99 -11.97 14.17 -7.39
CA THR A 99 -12.56 12.97 -8.00
C THR A 99 -11.49 12.13 -8.69
N LYS A 100 -10.52 12.77 -9.36
CA LYS A 100 -9.37 12.10 -9.98
C LYS A 100 -8.47 11.45 -8.94
N ILE A 101 -8.14 12.13 -7.84
CA ILE A 101 -7.35 11.53 -6.74
C ILE A 101 -8.05 10.31 -6.17
N GLN A 102 -9.34 10.39 -5.86
CA GLN A 102 -10.08 9.26 -5.29
C GLN A 102 -10.15 8.07 -6.26
N ALA A 103 -10.28 8.32 -7.57
CA ALA A 103 -10.28 7.29 -8.60
C ALA A 103 -8.89 6.65 -8.78
N GLN A 104 -7.84 7.47 -8.94
CA GLN A 104 -6.47 7.01 -9.19
C GLN A 104 -5.81 6.38 -7.95
N SER A 105 -6.26 6.75 -6.75
CA SER A 105 -5.87 6.10 -5.48
C SER A 105 -6.64 4.80 -5.21
N PHE A 106 -7.49 4.36 -6.14
CA PHE A 106 -8.34 3.17 -6.03
C PHE A 106 -9.36 3.16 -4.88
N ILE A 107 -9.56 4.30 -4.20
CA ILE A 107 -10.52 4.44 -3.10
C ILE A 107 -11.95 4.16 -3.59
N LEU A 108 -12.26 4.55 -4.84
CA LEU A 108 -13.58 4.33 -5.45
C LEU A 108 -13.78 2.89 -5.96
N ASN A 109 -12.72 2.08 -6.04
CA ASN A 109 -12.82 0.69 -6.46
C ASN A 109 -12.91 -0.20 -5.23
N ASN A 110 -14.14 -0.58 -4.84
CA ASN A 110 -14.38 -1.38 -3.64
C ASN A 110 -13.57 -2.68 -3.57
N LEU A 111 -13.30 -3.33 -4.71
CA LEU A 111 -12.51 -4.57 -4.74
C LEU A 111 -11.04 -4.31 -4.40
N VAL A 112 -10.45 -3.29 -5.04
CA VAL A 112 -9.04 -2.93 -4.78
C VAL A 112 -8.89 -2.33 -3.40
N SER A 113 -9.81 -1.45 -3.00
CA SER A 113 -9.81 -0.81 -1.67
C SER A 113 -9.93 -1.84 -0.55
N SER A 114 -10.85 -2.81 -0.67
CA SER A 114 -10.96 -3.91 0.30
C SER A 114 -9.68 -4.73 0.35
N CYS A 115 -9.15 -5.13 -0.80
CA CYS A 115 -7.93 -5.92 -0.87
C CYS A 115 -6.72 -5.19 -0.25
N LEU A 116 -6.57 -3.89 -0.52
CA LEU A 116 -5.51 -3.07 0.07
C LEU A 116 -5.70 -2.88 1.59
N ASN A 117 -6.94 -2.71 2.06
CA ASN A 117 -7.24 -2.65 3.49
C ASN A 117 -6.87 -3.96 4.18
N ASP A 118 -7.22 -5.09 3.60
CA ASP A 118 -6.90 -6.39 4.19
C ASP A 118 -5.37 -6.66 4.19
N ILE A 119 -4.65 -6.19 3.16
CA ILE A 119 -3.19 -6.24 3.12
C ILE A 119 -2.61 -5.37 4.24
N MET A 120 -3.08 -4.13 4.38
CA MET A 120 -2.66 -3.22 5.44
C MET A 120 -2.92 -3.81 6.83
N GLU A 121 -4.10 -4.40 7.04
CA GLU A 121 -4.45 -5.09 8.29
C GLU A 121 -3.53 -6.30 8.55
N SER A 122 -3.25 -7.10 7.52
CA SER A 122 -2.32 -8.22 7.60
C SER A 122 -0.91 -7.75 8.00
N CYS A 123 -0.44 -6.63 7.46
CA CYS A 123 0.85 -6.03 7.83
C CYS A 123 0.86 -5.57 9.30
N LEU A 124 -0.21 -4.92 9.78
CA LEU A 124 -0.32 -4.47 11.17
C LEU A 124 -0.38 -5.65 12.14
N ASN A 125 -1.17 -6.68 11.82
CA ASN A 125 -1.28 -7.90 12.62
C ASN A 125 0.06 -8.65 12.66
N PHE A 126 0.76 -8.71 11.52
CA PHE A 126 2.11 -9.27 11.45
C PHE A 126 3.09 -8.51 12.35
N CYS A 127 3.10 -7.17 12.31
CA CYS A 127 3.94 -6.35 13.17
C CYS A 127 3.60 -6.53 14.65
N SER A 128 2.32 -6.49 15.00
CA SER A 128 1.81 -6.65 16.37
C SER A 128 2.20 -8.00 16.98
N ILE A 129 2.08 -9.09 16.21
CA ILE A 129 2.53 -10.40 16.68
C ILE A 129 4.03 -10.37 16.92
N LEU A 130 4.83 -9.85 15.99
CA LEU A 130 6.29 -9.86 16.11
C LEU A 130 6.84 -8.97 17.23
N THR A 131 6.21 -7.81 17.49
CA THR A 131 6.58 -6.93 18.60
C THR A 131 6.06 -7.46 19.93
N GLY A 132 4.89 -8.11 19.95
CA GLY A 132 4.31 -8.75 21.12
C GLY A 132 5.04 -10.02 21.59
N VAL A 133 6.05 -10.51 20.87
CA VAL A 133 6.86 -11.67 21.30
C VAL A 133 8.11 -11.28 22.11
N GLU A 134 8.12 -10.09 22.72
CA GLU A 134 9.16 -9.69 23.70
C GLU A 134 9.46 -10.79 24.74
N ASP A 135 8.50 -11.64 25.11
CA ASP A 135 8.66 -12.65 26.17
C ASP A 135 8.89 -14.11 25.73
N LYS A 136 8.69 -14.48 24.46
CA LYS A 136 8.69 -15.92 24.04
C LYS A 136 9.66 -16.30 22.93
N LEU A 137 10.44 -15.34 22.42
CA LEU A 137 11.42 -15.53 21.33
C LEU A 137 12.62 -16.41 21.66
N ILE A 138 12.79 -16.81 22.92
CA ILE A 138 13.90 -17.66 23.34
C ILE A 138 13.60 -19.15 23.08
N ASN A 139 12.34 -19.53 22.92
CA ASN A 139 11.96 -20.93 22.66
C ASN A 139 11.48 -21.10 21.23
N LYS A 140 12.08 -22.06 20.52
CA LYS A 140 11.88 -22.43 19.10
C LYS A 140 10.43 -22.80 18.68
N GLU A 141 9.45 -22.58 19.54
CA GLU A 141 8.02 -22.82 19.32
C GLU A 141 7.27 -21.48 19.33
N PHE A 142 7.54 -20.66 18.32
CA PHE A 142 6.60 -19.61 17.96
C PHE A 142 5.25 -20.24 17.61
N PRO A 143 4.11 -19.56 17.83
CA PRO A 143 2.84 -19.99 17.26
C PRO A 143 2.89 -19.79 15.73
N ASN A 144 3.56 -20.72 15.07
CA ASN A 144 3.88 -20.70 13.65
C ASN A 144 2.58 -20.63 12.82
N GLU A 145 1.50 -21.25 13.31
CA GLU A 145 0.20 -21.27 12.65
C GLU A 145 -0.44 -19.88 12.47
N LYS A 146 -0.34 -18.98 13.46
CA LYS A 146 -0.94 -17.63 13.37
C LYS A 146 -0.18 -16.73 12.40
N ILE A 147 1.15 -16.83 12.39
CA ILE A 147 1.97 -16.07 11.44
C ILE A 147 1.80 -16.66 10.04
N GLU A 148 1.77 -17.99 9.91
CA GLU A 148 1.56 -18.66 8.62
C GLU A 148 0.18 -18.37 8.02
N SER A 149 -0.87 -18.26 8.84
CA SER A 149 -2.19 -17.86 8.34
C SER A 149 -2.17 -16.44 7.80
N ILE A 150 -1.53 -15.49 8.50
CA ILE A 150 -1.38 -14.10 8.03
C ILE A 150 -0.54 -14.04 6.74
N ILE A 151 0.54 -14.83 6.66
CA ILE A 151 1.36 -14.92 5.44
C ILE A 151 0.52 -15.41 4.27
N LYS A 152 -0.29 -16.46 4.46
CA LYS A 152 -1.18 -17.00 3.42
C LYS A 152 -2.23 -15.98 2.97
N VAL A 153 -2.83 -15.25 3.92
CA VAL A 153 -3.80 -14.19 3.61
C VAL A 153 -3.14 -13.07 2.81
N PHE A 154 -1.96 -12.61 3.22
CA PHE A 154 -1.19 -11.61 2.48
C PHE A 154 -0.80 -12.09 1.07
N GLN A 155 -0.37 -13.33 0.92
CA GLN A 155 -0.02 -13.92 -0.39
C GLN A 155 -1.24 -14.02 -1.31
N LEU A 156 -2.37 -14.46 -0.78
CA LEU A 156 -3.62 -14.54 -1.55
C LEU A 156 -4.06 -13.14 -2.00
N GLN A 157 -4.05 -12.17 -1.09
CA GLN A 157 -4.49 -10.81 -1.38
C GLN A 157 -3.55 -10.08 -2.33
N SER A 158 -2.23 -10.21 -2.16
CA SER A 158 -1.27 -9.65 -3.11
C SER A 158 -1.44 -10.27 -4.51
N GLY A 159 -1.73 -11.57 -4.59
CA GLY A 159 -2.12 -12.24 -5.84
C GLY A 159 -3.39 -11.67 -6.47
N THR A 160 -4.47 -11.52 -5.69
CA THR A 160 -5.74 -10.94 -6.15
C THR A 160 -5.57 -9.48 -6.57
N LEU A 161 -4.80 -8.69 -5.82
CA LEU A 161 -4.49 -7.30 -6.13
C LEU A 161 -3.80 -7.21 -7.48
N TYR A 162 -2.80 -8.06 -7.72
CA TYR A 162 -2.08 -8.10 -8.99
C TYR A 162 -2.98 -8.49 -10.17
N GLN A 163 -3.81 -9.53 -10.01
CA GLN A 163 -4.78 -9.92 -11.04
C GLN A 163 -5.77 -8.78 -11.33
N THR A 164 -6.20 -8.08 -10.29
CA THR A 164 -7.10 -6.94 -10.40
C THR A 164 -6.42 -5.78 -11.13
N PHE A 165 -5.19 -5.42 -10.76
CA PHE A 165 -4.41 -4.39 -11.47
C PHE A 165 -4.17 -4.75 -12.94
N ARG A 166 -3.84 -6.00 -13.24
CA ARG A 166 -3.69 -6.48 -14.64
C ARG A 166 -5.01 -6.44 -15.42
N SER A 167 -6.15 -6.64 -14.76
CA SER A 167 -7.46 -6.49 -15.38
C SER A 167 -7.84 -5.02 -15.62
N LEU A 168 -7.36 -4.11 -14.76
CA LEU A 168 -7.58 -2.67 -14.84
C LEU A 168 -6.68 -2.00 -15.89
N GLU A 169 -5.47 -2.51 -16.06
CA GLU A 169 -4.53 -2.17 -17.14
C GLU A 169 -5.20 -2.34 -18.52
N LYS A 170 -5.94 -3.44 -18.71
CA LYS A 170 -6.67 -3.70 -19.97
C LYS A 170 -7.87 -2.78 -20.19
N ARG A 171 -8.35 -2.06 -19.16
CA ARG A 171 -9.68 -1.43 -19.20
C ARG A 171 -9.68 0.09 -19.26
N GLN A 172 -8.80 0.83 -18.57
CA GLN A 172 -8.87 2.31 -18.64
C GLN A 172 -7.78 3.12 -17.91
N PHE A 173 -6.79 2.51 -17.27
CA PHE A 173 -5.77 3.26 -16.52
C PHE A 173 -4.47 3.26 -17.32
N GLY A 174 -4.25 4.31 -18.13
CA GLY A 174 -3.03 4.48 -18.94
C GLY A 174 -1.73 4.53 -18.12
N SER A 175 -0.61 4.78 -18.82
CA SER A 175 0.83 4.74 -18.44
C SER A 175 1.26 4.74 -16.96
N HIS A 176 0.55 5.42 -16.05
CA HIS A 176 0.87 5.44 -14.61
C HIS A 176 0.59 4.10 -13.91
N LEU A 177 -0.50 3.38 -14.27
CA LEU A 177 -0.73 2.03 -13.73
C LEU A 177 0.26 1.03 -14.30
N GLU A 178 0.67 1.20 -15.56
CA GLU A 178 1.73 0.41 -16.20
C GLU A 178 3.06 0.62 -15.48
N GLN A 179 3.40 1.83 -15.03
CA GLN A 179 4.61 2.09 -14.25
C GLN A 179 4.56 1.43 -12.88
N LEU A 180 3.42 1.45 -12.18
CA LEU A 180 3.26 0.73 -10.91
C LEU A 180 3.36 -0.79 -11.11
N LEU A 181 2.65 -1.33 -12.11
CA LEU A 181 2.70 -2.76 -12.47
C LEU A 181 4.10 -3.18 -12.90
N THR A 182 4.78 -2.35 -13.69
CA THR A 182 6.17 -2.58 -14.09
C THR A 182 7.07 -2.56 -12.88
N ARG A 183 6.98 -1.58 -11.96
CA ARG A 183 7.80 -1.56 -10.72
C ARG A 183 7.54 -2.76 -9.82
N ILE A 184 6.29 -3.22 -9.72
CA ILE A 184 5.92 -4.43 -8.96
C ILE A 184 6.46 -5.70 -9.67
N ASN A 185 6.45 -5.75 -11.00
CA ASN A 185 6.85 -6.91 -11.81
C ASN A 185 8.37 -6.98 -12.09
N PHE A 186 9.06 -5.85 -12.25
CA PHE A 186 10.50 -5.74 -12.57
C PHE A 186 11.38 -6.36 -11.49
N ASN A 187 10.87 -6.43 -10.26
CA ASN A 187 11.57 -7.07 -9.15
C ASN A 187 11.41 -8.60 -9.13
N ASN A 188 10.97 -9.22 -10.24
CA ASN A 188 10.72 -10.68 -10.36
C ASN A 188 9.85 -11.25 -9.22
N TYR A 189 9.12 -10.37 -8.54
CA TYR A 189 8.59 -10.59 -7.20
C TYR A 189 7.49 -11.64 -7.17
N MET A 190 6.70 -11.68 -8.25
CA MET A 190 5.62 -12.63 -8.47
C MET A 190 6.11 -13.93 -9.09
N ALA A 191 7.21 -13.92 -9.84
CA ALA A 191 7.77 -15.10 -10.50
C ALA A 191 8.58 -15.99 -9.54
N GLU A 192 9.28 -15.40 -8.56
CA GLU A 192 10.04 -16.16 -7.57
C GLU A 192 9.17 -16.76 -6.45
N HIS A 193 7.99 -16.21 -6.16
CA HIS A 193 7.16 -16.62 -5.02
C HIS A 193 5.78 -17.20 -5.41
N ASN A 194 5.30 -17.00 -6.63
CA ASN A 194 4.29 -17.89 -7.21
C ASN A 194 5.00 -18.95 -8.05
N GLY A 195 5.52 -19.99 -7.38
CA GLY A 195 5.95 -21.21 -8.05
C GLY A 195 4.78 -22.02 -8.66
N LEU A 196 3.78 -21.34 -9.22
CA LEU A 196 2.62 -21.90 -9.92
C LEU A 196 2.11 -20.85 -10.93
N LEU A 197 2.75 -20.81 -12.10
CA LEU A 197 2.01 -20.77 -13.36
C LEU A 197 2.00 -22.20 -13.92
#